data_AF-A0A3C2C5Q0-F1
#
_entry.id   AF-A0A3C2C5Q0-F1
#
_cell.length_a   1.000
_cell.length_b   1.000
_cell.length_c   1.000
_cell.angle_alpha   90.00
_cell.angle_beta   90.00
_cell.angle_gamma   90.00
#
_symmetry.space_group_name_H-M   'P 1'
#
loop_
_entity.id
_entity.type
_entity.pdbx_description
1 polymer ?
#
loop_
_entity_poly.entity_id
_entity_poly.type
_entity_poly.pdbx_seq_one_letter_code
_entity_poly.pdbx_strand_id
1 'polypeptide(L)'
;LAITWDCLDLAKGVLTVKKALARVRTADGKRSALQFSEPKTDSGKRTIPLLPEVVAALKEHRKRQLEERLFFGQAYRDNGLAFCTADGRPLEPRNFHRKHTQNLKKAGIRHVRIHDLRHTFATIILQEGENPENLRDLLGHTRTSTTMDLYCHSTEEGKRKAVQRLRGIIKI
;
A
#
# COMPACT_ATOMS: atom_id res chain seq x y z
N LEU A 1 -1.89 4.05 5.66
CA LEU A 1 -2.31 5.32 6.30
C LEU A 1 -1.15 6.06 6.99
N ALA A 2 -0.01 5.40 7.27
CA ALA A 2 1.13 6.03 7.95
C ALA A 2 2.18 6.66 7.02
N ILE A 3 1.89 6.77 5.72
CA ILE A 3 2.87 7.25 4.74
C ILE A 3 3.01 8.76 4.89
N THR A 4 4.25 9.21 5.02
CA THR A 4 4.63 10.63 5.07
C THR A 4 5.40 11.02 3.80
N TRP A 5 5.44 12.30 3.45
CA TRP A 5 6.05 12.76 2.19
C TRP A 5 7.57 12.51 2.12
N ASP A 6 8.25 12.46 3.27
CA ASP A 6 9.66 12.06 3.40
C ASP A 6 9.95 10.60 2.98
N CYS A 7 8.91 9.77 2.91
CA CYS A 7 9.00 8.38 2.48
C CYS A 7 8.85 8.23 0.96
N LEU A 8 8.48 9.29 0.24
CA LEU A 8 8.15 9.28 -1.18
C LEU A 8 9.19 10.07 -1.97
N ASP A 9 10.07 9.37 -2.68
CA ASP A 9 10.93 9.96 -3.70
C ASP A 9 10.20 9.90 -5.05
N LEU A 10 9.42 10.95 -5.34
CA LEU A 10 8.63 11.04 -6.57
C LEU A 10 9.48 11.28 -7.83
N ALA A 11 10.75 11.66 -7.68
CA ALA A 11 11.67 11.82 -8.81
C ALA A 11 12.22 10.46 -9.23
N LYS A 12 12.58 9.61 -8.26
CA LYS A 12 13.02 8.23 -8.51
C LYS A 12 11.88 7.23 -8.67
N GLY A 13 10.66 7.61 -8.31
CA GLY A 13 9.49 6.73 -8.33
C GLY A 13 9.57 5.67 -7.26
N VAL A 14 9.91 6.04 -6.03
CA VAL A 14 10.18 5.09 -4.94
C VAL A 14 9.44 5.47 -3.65
N LEU A 15 8.84 4.46 -3.00
CA LEU A 15 8.30 4.55 -1.64
C LEU A 15 9.17 3.74 -0.68
N THR A 16 9.67 4.37 0.38
CA THR A 16 10.32 3.66 1.50
C THR A 16 9.38 3.57 2.68
N VAL A 17 8.93 2.36 3.03
CA VAL A 17 8.02 2.14 4.15
C VAL A 17 8.81 2.14 5.46
N LYS A 18 8.71 3.23 6.25
CA LYS A 18 9.43 3.36 7.54
C LYS A 18 8.53 3.53 8.76
N LYS A 19 7.23 3.71 8.57
CA LYS A 19 6.27 4.04 9.63
C LYS A 19 5.00 3.21 9.48
N ALA A 20 4.39 2.87 10.62
CA ALA A 20 3.08 2.27 10.73
C ALA A 20 2.18 3.15 11.62
N LEU A 21 0.86 3.03 11.45
CA LEU A 21 -0.13 3.76 12.23
C LEU A 21 -1.01 2.74 12.91
N ALA A 22 -0.98 2.72 14.24
CA ALA A 22 -1.80 1.82 15.05
C ALA A 22 -2.67 2.63 16.00
N ARG A 23 -3.84 2.09 16.32
CA ARG A 23 -4.64 2.60 17.44
C ARG A 23 -4.15 1.94 18.73
N VAL A 24 -3.72 2.74 19.68
CA VAL A 24 -3.21 2.29 20.98
C VAL A 24 -4.11 2.87 22.08
N ARG A 25 -4.36 2.10 23.15
CA ARG A 25 -5.06 2.63 24.33
C ARG A 25 -4.18 3.66 25.02
N THR A 26 -4.80 4.75 25.48
CA THR A 26 -4.11 5.75 26.30
C THR A 26 -3.73 5.15 27.65
N ALA A 27 -2.74 5.75 28.34
CA ALA A 27 -2.21 5.24 29.61
C ALA A 27 -3.29 5.11 30.71
N ASP A 28 -4.36 5.90 30.63
CA ASP A 28 -5.52 5.83 31.53
C ASP A 28 -6.51 4.70 31.19
N GLY A 29 -6.31 3.95 30.10
CA GLY A 29 -7.16 2.85 29.62
C GLY A 29 -8.53 3.27 29.07
N LYS A 30 -8.92 4.53 29.24
CA LYS A 30 -10.27 5.06 28.95
C LYS A 30 -10.44 5.51 27.51
N ARG A 31 -9.36 5.90 26.84
CA ARG A 31 -9.40 6.38 25.45
C ARG A 31 -8.45 5.56 24.56
N SER A 32 -8.52 5.81 23.27
CA SER A 32 -7.57 5.27 22.30
C SER A 32 -7.16 6.37 21.34
N ALA A 33 -5.88 6.40 20.98
CA ALA A 33 -5.29 7.38 20.09
C ALA A 33 -4.57 6.69 18.94
N LEU A 34 -4.42 7.39 17.83
CA LEU A 34 -3.58 6.94 16.73
C LEU A 34 -2.13 7.27 17.08
N GLN A 35 -1.27 6.26 17.07
CA GLN A 35 0.16 6.38 17.34
C GLN A 35 0.93 5.91 16.12
N PHE A 36 1.91 6.73 15.71
CA PHE A 36 2.91 6.32 14.73
C PHE A 36 3.94 5.45 15.42
N SER A 37 4.28 4.32 14.81
CA SER A 37 5.35 3.44 15.28
C SER A 37 6.29 3.13 14.12
N GLU A 38 7.53 2.76 14.44
CA GLU A 38 8.34 2.06 13.47
C GLU A 38 7.76 0.65 13.23
N PRO A 39 7.96 0.08 12.02
CA PRO A 39 7.69 -1.32 11.79
C PRO A 39 8.44 -2.17 12.82
N LYS A 40 7.72 -3.14 13.41
CA LYS A 40 8.26 -4.01 14.47
C LYS A 40 9.35 -4.97 13.97
N THR A 41 9.51 -5.11 12.66
CA THR A 41 10.45 -6.04 12.02
C THR A 41 11.23 -5.33 10.93
N ASP A 42 12.44 -5.79 10.68
CA ASP A 42 13.29 -5.25 9.61
C ASP A 42 12.66 -5.45 8.23
N SER A 43 11.96 -6.58 8.02
CA SER A 43 11.14 -6.83 6.81
C SER A 43 10.03 -5.80 6.58
N GLY A 44 9.63 -5.07 7.63
CA GLY A 44 8.67 -3.98 7.53
C GLY A 44 9.28 -2.72 6.92
N LYS A 45 10.61 -2.56 7.00
CA LYS A 45 11.39 -1.50 6.36
C LYS A 45 11.75 -1.96 4.94
N ARG A 46 10.99 -1.49 3.96
CA ARG A 46 11.17 -1.91 2.56
C ARG A 46 11.03 -0.76 1.59
N THR A 47 11.59 -0.97 0.42
CA THR A 47 11.55 -0.03 -0.70
C THR A 47 10.67 -0.63 -1.80
N ILE A 48 9.67 0.13 -2.24
CA ILE A 48 8.70 -0.28 -3.25
C ILE A 48 8.85 0.66 -4.45
N PRO A 49 9.22 0.15 -5.63
CA PRO A 49 9.17 0.94 -6.86
C PRO A 49 7.71 1.25 -7.21
N LEU A 50 7.48 2.47 -7.69
CA LEU A 50 6.17 2.99 -8.04
C LEU A 50 6.06 3.10 -9.55
N LEU A 51 4.89 2.70 -10.07
CA LEU A 51 4.56 2.92 -11.48
C LEU A 51 4.45 4.43 -11.77
N PRO A 52 4.77 4.89 -13.00
CA PRO A 52 4.65 6.30 -13.39
C PRO A 52 3.25 6.89 -13.13
N GLU A 53 2.20 6.09 -13.33
CA GLU A 53 0.80 6.47 -13.09
C GLU A 53 0.53 6.73 -11.61
N VAL A 54 1.14 5.93 -10.72
CA VAL A 54 1.05 6.13 -9.27
C VAL A 54 1.80 7.41 -8.87
N VAL A 55 2.97 7.66 -9.46
CA VAL A 55 3.73 8.90 -9.23
C VAL A 55 2.93 10.12 -9.69
N ALA A 56 2.29 10.06 -10.86
CA ALA A 56 1.44 11.13 -11.37
C ALA A 56 0.26 11.41 -10.42
N ALA A 57 -0.45 10.37 -9.99
CA ALA A 57 -1.55 10.48 -9.02
C ALA A 57 -1.09 11.07 -7.68
N LEU A 58 0.11 10.71 -7.20
CA LEU A 58 0.69 11.26 -5.97
C LEU A 58 1.06 12.75 -6.12
N LYS A 59 1.54 13.18 -7.29
CA LYS A 59 1.83 14.59 -7.55
C LYS A 59 0.57 15.43 -7.55
N GLU A 60 -0.49 14.97 -8.21
CA GLU A 60 -1.80 15.64 -8.21
C GLU A 60 -2.40 15.70 -6.80
N HIS A 61 -2.29 14.59 -6.05
CA HIS A 61 -2.71 14.56 -4.65
C HIS A 61 -1.93 15.56 -3.79
N ARG A 62 -0.60 15.66 -3.96
CA ARG A 62 0.22 16.65 -3.26
C ARG A 62 -0.20 18.08 -3.56
N LYS A 63 -0.53 18.37 -4.82
CA LYS A 63 -1.01 19.69 -5.23
C LYS A 63 -2.29 20.07 -4.49
N ARG A 64 -3.31 19.18 -4.50
CA ARG A 64 -4.57 19.41 -3.78
C ARG A 64 -4.35 19.61 -2.28
N GLN A 65 -3.47 18.83 -1.67
CA GLN A 65 -3.16 18.99 -0.24
C GLN A 65 -2.47 20.34 0.08
N LEU A 66 -1.65 20.87 -0.83
CA LEU A 66 -1.07 22.20 -0.67
C LEU A 66 -2.13 23.31 -0.77
N GLU A 67 -3.12 23.15 -1.66
CA GLU A 67 -4.28 24.04 -1.74
C GLU A 67 -5.12 24.00 -0.46
N GLU A 68 -5.39 22.80 0.08
CA GLU A 68 -6.06 22.63 1.38
C GLU A 68 -5.26 23.29 2.51
N ARG A 69 -3.93 23.12 2.53
CA ARG A 69 -3.06 23.77 3.52
C ARG A 69 -3.13 25.29 3.46
N LEU A 70 -3.14 25.86 2.26
CA LEU A 70 -3.32 27.30 2.08
C LEU A 70 -4.70 27.77 2.57
N PHE A 71 -5.75 27.02 2.25
CA PHE A 71 -7.11 27.32 2.68
C PHE A 71 -7.28 27.31 4.20
N PHE A 72 -6.76 26.29 4.89
CA PHE A 72 -6.84 26.19 6.35
C PHE A 72 -5.84 27.09 7.09
N GLY A 73 -4.76 27.54 6.43
CA GLY A 73 -3.76 28.44 6.99
C GLY A 73 -3.20 27.92 8.34
N GLN A 74 -3.30 28.74 9.38
CA GLN A 74 -2.82 28.40 10.73
C GLN A 74 -3.60 27.25 11.38
N ALA A 75 -4.82 26.94 10.92
CA ALA A 75 -5.61 25.83 11.44
C ALA A 75 -5.16 24.47 10.87
N TYR A 76 -4.34 24.47 9.82
CA TYR A 76 -3.84 23.23 9.21
C TYR A 76 -2.84 22.53 10.14
N ARG A 77 -3.07 21.24 10.41
CA ARG A 77 -2.20 20.43 11.26
C ARG A 77 -1.19 19.66 10.42
N ASP A 78 -0.02 20.25 10.19
CA ASP A 78 1.03 19.60 9.41
C ASP A 78 1.70 18.46 10.21
N ASN A 79 1.37 17.23 9.83
CA ASN A 79 1.97 16.01 10.35
C ASN A 79 2.92 15.35 9.34
N GLY A 80 3.23 16.02 8.22
CA GLY A 80 4.01 15.47 7.12
C GLY A 80 3.36 14.29 6.37
N LEU A 81 2.09 14.00 6.66
CA LEU A 81 1.34 12.87 6.10
C LEU A 81 1.04 13.06 4.61
N ALA A 82 1.28 12.01 3.83
CA ALA A 82 0.85 11.97 2.43
C ALA A 82 -0.66 11.76 2.31
N PHE A 83 -1.29 11.05 3.25
CA PHE A 83 -2.73 10.82 3.28
C PHE A 83 -3.32 11.24 4.63
N CYS A 84 -3.99 12.38 4.64
CA CYS A 84 -4.62 12.99 5.82
C CYS A 84 -6.04 13.49 5.50
N THR A 85 -6.76 13.97 6.50
CA THR A 85 -7.94 14.82 6.30
C THR A 85 -7.53 16.17 5.71
N ALA A 86 -8.50 16.94 5.18
CA ALA A 86 -8.23 18.23 4.54
C ALA A 86 -7.54 19.25 5.47
N ASP A 87 -7.72 19.12 6.79
CA ASP A 87 -7.07 19.95 7.80
C ASP A 87 -5.76 19.33 8.36
N GLY A 88 -5.21 18.31 7.69
CA GLY A 88 -3.90 17.74 8.00
C GLY A 88 -3.87 16.62 9.06
N ARG A 89 -5.01 16.26 9.66
CA ARG A 89 -5.06 15.20 10.69
C ARG A 89 -4.93 13.78 10.11
N PRO A 90 -4.41 12.82 10.87
CA PRO A 90 -4.39 11.41 10.45
C PRO A 90 -5.78 10.88 10.08
N LEU A 91 -5.85 10.12 9.00
CA LEU A 91 -7.08 9.43 8.61
C LEU A 91 -7.41 8.35 9.63
N GLU A 92 -8.63 8.41 10.15
CA GLU A 92 -9.19 7.40 11.05
C GLU A 92 -9.43 6.08 10.30
N PRO A 93 -8.76 4.96 10.64
CA PRO A 93 -8.92 3.69 9.92
C PRO A 93 -10.37 3.23 9.79
N ARG A 94 -11.18 3.37 10.85
CA ARG A 94 -12.60 2.96 10.80
C ARG A 94 -13.39 3.79 9.78
N ASN A 95 -13.11 5.08 9.69
CA ASN A 95 -13.77 5.97 8.73
C ASN A 95 -13.29 5.66 7.30
N PHE A 96 -12.00 5.37 7.13
CA PHE A 96 -11.43 4.95 5.86
C PHE A 96 -12.09 3.66 5.34
N HIS A 97 -12.19 2.62 6.17
CA HIS A 97 -12.88 1.37 5.82
C HIS A 97 -14.36 1.59 5.50
N ARG A 98 -15.07 2.42 6.28
CA ARG A 98 -16.47 2.76 6.01
C ARG A 98 -16.61 3.46 4.64
N LYS A 99 -15.75 4.43 4.35
CA LYS A 99 -15.76 5.17 3.07
C LYS A 99 -15.47 4.26 1.89
N HIS A 100 -14.50 3.35 2.02
CA HIS A 100 -14.20 2.33 1.01
C HIS A 100 -15.44 1.47 0.69
N THR A 101 -16.09 0.92 1.71
CA THR A 101 -17.31 0.12 1.53
C THR A 101 -18.44 0.93 0.86
N GLN A 102 -18.59 2.21 1.21
CA GLN A 102 -19.56 3.09 0.55
C GLN A 102 -19.23 3.32 -0.92
N ASN A 103 -17.95 3.53 -1.24
CA ASN A 103 -17.50 3.73 -2.62
C ASN A 103 -17.72 2.48 -3.47
N LEU A 104 -17.46 1.28 -2.93
CA LEU A 104 -17.75 0.02 -3.62
C LEU A 104 -19.24 -0.12 -3.94
N LYS A 105 -20.13 0.17 -2.98
CA LYS A 105 -21.58 0.14 -3.19
C LYS A 105 -22.01 1.11 -4.28
N LYS A 106 -21.48 2.34 -4.28
CA LYS A 106 -21.77 3.35 -5.31
C LYS A 106 -21.30 2.93 -6.70
N ALA A 107 -20.20 2.20 -6.78
CA ALA A 107 -19.65 1.69 -8.03
C ALA A 107 -20.30 0.38 -8.50
N GLY A 108 -21.27 -0.19 -7.75
CA GLY A 108 -21.86 -1.49 -8.07
C GLY A 108 -20.91 -2.68 -7.92
N ILE A 109 -19.80 -2.50 -7.19
CA ILE A 109 -18.78 -3.53 -6.99
C ILE A 109 -19.12 -4.34 -5.73
N ARG A 110 -18.95 -5.66 -5.79
CA ARG A 110 -19.10 -6.54 -4.64
C ARG A 110 -18.23 -6.06 -3.47
N HIS A 111 -18.60 -6.42 -2.24
CA HIS A 111 -17.77 -6.05 -1.09
C HIS A 111 -16.39 -6.70 -1.18
N VAL A 112 -15.34 -5.88 -1.12
CA VAL A 112 -13.93 -6.27 -1.13
C VAL A 112 -13.23 -5.47 -0.03
N ARG A 113 -12.48 -6.13 0.84
CA ARG A 113 -11.74 -5.46 1.93
C ARG A 113 -10.51 -4.77 1.35
N ILE A 114 -9.99 -3.77 2.07
CA ILE A 114 -8.73 -3.10 1.68
C ILE A 114 -7.56 -4.10 1.58
N HIS A 115 -7.51 -5.10 2.47
CA HIS A 115 -6.48 -6.14 2.43
C HIS A 115 -6.60 -7.04 1.19
N ASP A 116 -7.81 -7.18 0.63
CA ASP A 116 -8.02 -7.98 -0.57
C ASP A 116 -7.39 -7.32 -1.80
N LEU A 117 -7.23 -5.98 -1.82
CA LEU A 117 -6.49 -5.28 -2.88
C LEU A 117 -5.01 -5.70 -2.90
N ARG A 118 -4.42 -5.89 -1.72
CA ARG A 118 -3.06 -6.40 -1.58
C ARG A 118 -2.96 -7.86 -2.01
N HIS A 119 -3.99 -8.66 -1.74
CA HIS A 119 -4.06 -10.02 -2.25
C HIS A 119 -4.11 -10.03 -3.79
N THR A 120 -4.94 -9.18 -4.40
CA THR A 120 -5.03 -9.05 -5.86
C THR A 120 -3.70 -8.65 -6.48
N PHE A 121 -2.98 -7.68 -5.90
CA PHE A 121 -1.62 -7.31 -6.35
C PHE A 121 -0.68 -8.52 -6.34
N ALA A 122 -0.64 -9.28 -5.24
CA ALA A 122 0.22 -10.45 -5.11
C ALA A 122 -0.11 -11.54 -6.13
N THR A 123 -1.39 -11.83 -6.34
CA THR A 123 -1.84 -12.81 -7.33
C THR A 123 -1.46 -12.40 -8.75
N ILE A 124 -1.69 -11.14 -9.14
CA ILE A 124 -1.35 -10.64 -10.49
C ILE A 124 0.15 -10.78 -10.75
N ILE A 125 0.99 -10.33 -9.82
CA ILE A 125 2.45 -10.38 -9.96
C ILE A 125 2.96 -11.83 -10.13
N LEU A 126 2.40 -12.78 -9.36
CA LEU A 126 2.77 -14.19 -9.50
C LEU A 126 2.21 -14.84 -10.78
N GLN A 127 1.03 -14.43 -11.25
CA GLN A 127 0.49 -14.89 -12.53
C GLN A 127 1.30 -14.40 -13.73
N GLU A 128 1.90 -13.21 -13.61
CA GLU A 128 2.95 -12.72 -14.51
C GLU A 128 4.30 -13.41 -14.27
N GLY A 129 4.33 -14.44 -13.42
CA GLY A 129 5.45 -15.35 -13.22
C GLY A 129 6.70 -14.67 -12.66
N GLU A 130 6.51 -13.65 -11.84
CA GLU A 130 7.54 -13.02 -11.02
C GLU A 130 8.07 -13.99 -9.96
N ASN A 131 9.29 -13.75 -9.47
CA ASN A 131 9.88 -14.56 -8.42
C ASN A 131 9.13 -14.35 -7.07
N PRO A 132 8.69 -15.42 -6.37
CA PRO A 132 8.07 -15.31 -5.05
C PRO A 132 8.90 -14.60 -3.99
N GLU A 133 10.23 -14.65 -4.08
CA GLU A 133 11.15 -13.92 -3.19
C GLU A 133 11.05 -12.40 -3.41
N ASN A 134 11.01 -11.96 -4.67
CA ASN A 134 10.80 -10.55 -5.01
C ASN A 134 9.43 -10.07 -4.52
N LEU A 135 8.39 -10.90 -4.68
CA LEU A 135 7.06 -10.57 -4.15
C LEU A 135 7.07 -10.50 -2.62
N ARG A 136 7.73 -11.44 -1.92
CA ARG A 136 7.88 -11.40 -0.46
C ARG A 136 8.46 -10.07 -0.02
N ASP A 137 9.52 -9.61 -0.68
CA ASP A 137 10.22 -8.37 -0.33
C ASP A 137 9.34 -7.14 -0.62
N LEU A 138 8.64 -7.09 -1.76
CA LEU A 138 7.66 -6.03 -2.09
C LEU A 138 6.51 -5.96 -1.08
N LEU A 139 6.04 -7.12 -0.63
CA LEU A 139 4.98 -7.22 0.37
C LEU A 139 5.52 -6.89 1.77
N GLY A 140 6.76 -7.24 2.10
CA GLY A 140 7.33 -7.14 3.45
C GLY A 140 6.88 -8.28 4.37
N HIS A 141 6.65 -9.48 3.81
CA HIS A 141 6.36 -10.67 4.59
C HIS A 141 7.64 -11.25 5.19
N THR A 142 7.60 -11.64 6.46
CA THR A 142 8.76 -12.24 7.15
C THR A 142 9.08 -13.66 6.68
N ARG A 143 8.10 -14.38 6.12
CA ARG A 143 8.28 -15.73 5.59
C ARG A 143 7.73 -15.83 4.17
N THR A 144 8.50 -16.46 3.27
CA THR A 144 8.07 -16.76 1.90
C THR A 144 6.89 -17.73 1.89
N SER A 145 6.76 -18.61 2.89
CA SER A 145 5.61 -19.53 3.03
C SER A 145 4.27 -18.77 3.07
N THR A 146 4.20 -17.61 3.74
CA THR A 146 3.01 -16.76 3.72
C THR A 146 2.68 -16.22 2.32
N THR A 147 3.65 -16.12 1.41
CA THR A 147 3.40 -15.72 0.03
C THR A 147 3.05 -16.93 -0.83
N MET A 148 3.74 -18.05 -0.66
CA MET A 148 3.50 -19.28 -1.41
C MET A 148 2.15 -19.92 -1.05
N ASP A 149 1.84 -20.07 0.23
CA ASP A 149 0.62 -20.72 0.73
C ASP A 149 -0.65 -19.91 0.39
N LEU A 150 -0.53 -18.58 0.27
CA LEU A 150 -1.68 -17.69 0.01
C LEU A 150 -1.87 -17.36 -1.48
N TYR A 151 -0.83 -17.41 -2.30
CA TYR A 151 -0.89 -16.89 -3.67
C TYR A 151 -0.40 -17.86 -4.75
N CYS A 152 0.36 -18.89 -4.38
CA CYS A 152 0.95 -19.81 -5.34
C CYS A 152 0.05 -21.05 -5.51
N HIS A 153 -1.11 -20.87 -6.12
CA HIS A 153 -1.87 -22.00 -6.66
C HIS A 153 -1.47 -22.21 -8.12
N SER A 154 -0.87 -23.37 -8.42
CA SER A 154 -0.51 -23.71 -9.80
C SER A 154 -1.77 -23.87 -10.64
N THR A 155 -2.01 -22.93 -11.56
CA THR A 155 -3.06 -23.06 -12.58
C THR A 155 -2.49 -23.67 -13.84
N GLU A 156 -3.31 -24.39 -14.59
CA GLU A 156 -2.89 -24.99 -15.86
C GLU A 156 -2.43 -23.92 -16.88
N GLU A 157 -3.07 -22.75 -16.85
CA GLU A 157 -2.67 -21.59 -17.63
C GLU A 157 -1.28 -21.05 -17.21
N GLY A 158 -0.99 -20.99 -15.91
CA GLY A 158 0.32 -20.60 -15.39
C GLY A 158 1.43 -21.56 -15.83
N LYS A 159 1.17 -22.87 -15.80
CA LYS A 159 2.12 -23.89 -16.30
C LYS A 159 2.39 -23.72 -17.80
N ARG A 160 1.34 -23.50 -18.61
CA ARG A 160 1.48 -23.27 -20.06
C ARG A 160 2.30 -22.01 -20.36
N LYS A 161 2.03 -20.89 -19.69
CA LYS A 161 2.82 -19.66 -19.81
C LYS A 161 4.28 -19.89 -19.44
N ALA A 162 4.55 -20.61 -18.35
CA ALA A 162 5.91 -20.90 -17.90
C ALA A 162 6.71 -21.69 -18.95
N VAL A 163 6.11 -22.74 -19.54
CA VAL A 163 6.74 -23.51 -20.62
C VAL A 163 6.90 -22.68 -21.89
N GLN A 164 5.92 -21.85 -22.24
CA GLN A 164 6.00 -20.98 -23.43
C GLN A 164 7.17 -19.99 -23.37
N ARG A 165 7.57 -19.50 -22.19
CA ARG A 165 8.74 -18.62 -22.05
C ARG A 165 10.04 -19.26 -22.53
N LEU A 166 10.15 -20.59 -22.48
CA LEU A 166 11.32 -21.30 -23.00
C LEU A 166 11.50 -21.08 -24.51
N ARG A 167 10.43 -20.81 -25.28
CA ARG A 167 10.54 -20.51 -26.73
C ARG A 167 11.37 -19.27 -27.03
N GLY A 168 11.41 -18.28 -26.12
CA GLY A 168 12.23 -17.08 -26.31
C GLY A 168 13.70 -17.28 -25.95
N ILE A 169 14.05 -18.38 -25.28
CA ILE A 169 15.38 -18.67 -24.75
C ILE A 169 16.06 -19.77 -25.59
N ILE A 170 15.28 -20.78 -25.98
CA ILE A 170 15.74 -21.91 -26.79
C ILE A 170 15.68 -21.47 -28.27
N LYS A 171 16.85 -21.14 -28.83
CA LYS A 171 17.04 -21.01 -30.28
C LYS A 171 17.36 -22.39 -30.85
N ILE A 172 16.35 -23.11 -31.31
CA ILE A 172 16.50 -24.30 -32.18
C ILE A 172 15.86 -23.95 -33.52
#